data_AF-A0AAQ4CSQ2-F1
#
_entry.id   AF-A0AAQ4CSQ2-F1
#
_cell.length_a   1.000
_cell.length_b   1.000
_cell.length_c   1.000
_cell.angle_alpha   90.00
_cell.angle_beta   90.00
_cell.angle_gamma   90.00
#
_symmetry.space_group_name_H-M   'P 1'
#
loop_
_entity.id
_entity.type
_entity.pdbx_description
1 polymer ?
#
loop_
_entity_poly.entity_id
_entity_poly.type
_entity_poly.pdbx_seq_one_letter_code
_entity_poly.pdbx_strand_id
1 'polypeptide(L)'
;MRIKIKSIVKIVGEEELAVIPLAENGYFIECLNFYEDVEGGRQARLVIVLDKFGDIKFDQINFIKGKKTFIDAVGIEEDFKKISNVIKLDKIARMFRVPLYFDIKQISNPDTNQRGVRGLYNYLNVHKEIEISKLKNVVSLDVEEPI
;
A
#
# COMPACT_ATOMS: atom_id res chain seq x y z
N MET A 1 0.70 -5.20 10.14
CA MET A 1 -0.38 -4.67 11.01
C MET A 1 -1.41 -5.77 11.23
N ARG A 2 -2.47 -5.55 12.03
CA ARG A 2 -3.64 -6.43 12.03
C ARG A 2 -4.83 -5.75 11.36
N ILE A 3 -5.52 -6.46 10.48
CA ILE A 3 -6.68 -5.95 9.75
C ILE A 3 -7.95 -6.76 10.06
N LYS A 4 -9.10 -6.10 10.04
CA LYS A 4 -10.41 -6.74 10.21
C LYS A 4 -11.26 -6.58 8.96
N ILE A 5 -11.61 -7.69 8.34
CA ILE A 5 -12.44 -7.70 7.13
C ILE A 5 -13.92 -7.72 7.53
N LYS A 6 -14.73 -6.89 6.89
CA LYS A 6 -16.20 -6.88 7.08
C LYS A 6 -16.83 -7.76 6.00
N SER A 7 -17.88 -8.48 6.37
CA SER A 7 -18.65 -9.34 5.46
C SER A 7 -19.30 -8.57 4.31
N ILE A 8 -19.61 -7.28 4.51
CA ILE A 8 -20.15 -6.38 3.49
C ILE A 8 -19.22 -5.17 3.38
N VAL A 9 -18.67 -4.95 2.19
CA VAL A 9 -17.84 -3.78 1.87
C VAL A 9 -18.50 -2.94 0.78
N LYS A 10 -18.54 -1.63 0.99
CA LYS A 10 -19.01 -0.67 -0.01
C LYS A 10 -17.82 -0.19 -0.84
N ILE A 11 -17.88 -0.36 -2.16
CA ILE A 11 -16.89 0.21 -3.07
C ILE A 11 -16.95 1.74 -2.95
N VAL A 12 -15.82 2.37 -2.68
CA VAL A 12 -15.70 3.83 -2.58
C VAL A 12 -15.11 4.47 -3.84
N GLY A 13 -14.50 3.66 -4.71
CA GLY A 13 -13.93 4.12 -5.98
C GLY A 13 -13.04 3.07 -6.62
N GLU A 14 -12.42 3.45 -7.74
CA GLU A 14 -11.38 2.69 -8.42
C GLU A 14 -10.19 3.64 -8.61
N GLU A 15 -8.98 3.20 -8.29
CA GLU A 15 -7.78 4.04 -8.35
C GLU A 15 -6.60 3.27 -8.98
N GLU A 16 -5.69 4.00 -9.61
CA GLU A 16 -4.36 3.49 -9.95
C GLU A 16 -3.35 3.94 -8.89
N LEU A 17 -2.46 3.03 -8.52
CA LEU A 17 -1.44 3.28 -7.51
C LEU A 17 -0.22 2.41 -7.73
N ALA A 18 0.93 2.93 -7.29
CA ALA A 18 2.13 2.15 -7.13
C ALA A 18 2.17 1.54 -5.73
N VAL A 19 2.43 0.25 -5.63
CA VAL A 19 2.51 -0.48 -4.37
C VAL A 19 3.83 -1.23 -4.24
N ILE A 20 4.43 -1.11 -3.06
CA ILE A 20 5.65 -1.81 -2.67
C ILE A 20 5.24 -2.83 -1.60
N PRO A 21 5.25 -4.14 -1.90
CA PRO A 21 4.80 -5.15 -0.96
C PRO A 21 5.75 -5.27 0.23
N LEU A 22 5.17 -5.42 1.42
CA LEU A 22 5.88 -5.47 2.70
C LEU A 22 5.70 -6.81 3.39
N ALA A 23 4.48 -7.34 3.44
CA ALA A 23 4.16 -8.62 4.08
C ALA A 23 2.91 -9.25 3.46
N GLU A 24 2.79 -10.57 3.54
CA GLU A 24 1.62 -11.33 3.08
C GLU A 24 1.01 -12.17 4.20
N ASN A 25 -0.31 -12.37 4.11
CA ASN A 25 -1.05 -13.35 4.89
C ASN A 25 -2.21 -13.89 4.04
N GLY A 26 -2.08 -15.13 3.56
CA GLY A 26 -3.02 -15.72 2.60
C GLY A 26 -3.07 -14.89 1.32
N TYR A 27 -4.27 -14.43 0.94
CA TYR A 27 -4.46 -13.57 -0.24
C TYR A 27 -4.27 -12.07 0.05
N PHE A 28 -3.99 -11.68 1.29
CA PHE A 28 -3.86 -10.27 1.66
C PHE A 28 -2.39 -9.89 1.71
N ILE A 29 -2.06 -8.77 1.08
CA ILE A 29 -0.71 -8.22 1.04
C ILE A 29 -0.74 -6.81 1.61
N GLU A 30 0.05 -6.57 2.64
CA GLU A 30 0.33 -5.24 3.16
C GLU A 30 1.37 -4.57 2.27
N CYS A 31 1.04 -3.38 1.77
CA CYS A 31 1.89 -2.63 0.86
C CYS A 31 2.10 -1.21 1.36
N LEU A 32 3.29 -0.68 1.05
CA LEU A 32 3.58 0.74 1.11
C LEU A 32 3.18 1.41 -0.22
N ASN A 33 2.47 2.52 -0.12
CA ASN A 33 2.19 3.45 -1.21
C ASN A 33 2.66 4.86 -0.80
N PHE A 34 3.05 5.68 -1.79
CA PHE A 34 3.23 7.11 -1.58
C PHE A 34 2.10 7.85 -2.29
N TYR A 35 1.38 8.69 -1.56
CA TYR A 35 0.22 9.41 -2.03
C TYR A 35 0.50 10.91 -2.10
N GLU A 36 0.12 11.53 -3.21
CA GLU A 36 0.16 12.97 -3.40
C GLU A 36 -1.14 13.61 -2.89
N ASP A 37 -1.25 13.83 -1.58
CA ASP A 37 -2.41 14.51 -0.99
C ASP A 37 -2.35 16.05 -1.15
N VAL A 38 -1.16 16.58 -1.38
CA VAL A 38 -0.85 17.98 -1.72
C VAL A 38 0.21 18.02 -2.81
N GLU A 39 0.32 19.11 -3.57
CA GLU A 39 1.32 19.26 -4.64
C GLU A 39 2.75 18.94 -4.17
N GLY A 40 3.47 18.08 -4.90
CA GLY A 40 4.80 17.59 -4.52
C GLY A 40 4.80 16.63 -3.32
N GLY A 41 3.61 16.24 -2.87
CA GLY A 41 3.39 15.35 -1.75
C GLY A 41 3.91 13.95 -2.01
N ARG A 42 4.47 13.36 -0.96
CA ARG A 42 5.03 12.01 -0.90
C ARG A 42 4.67 11.35 0.43
N GLN A 43 3.39 11.48 0.82
CA GLN A 43 2.93 10.94 2.09
C GLN A 43 2.89 9.42 2.00
N ALA A 44 3.63 8.75 2.87
CA ALA A 44 3.61 7.31 2.99
C ALA A 44 2.26 6.84 3.55
N ARG A 45 1.66 5.86 2.89
CA ARG A 45 0.36 5.30 3.22
C ARG A 45 0.44 3.78 3.15
N LEU A 46 0.03 3.11 4.21
CA LEU A 46 -0.16 1.66 4.18
C LEU A 46 -1.49 1.34 3.51
N VAL A 47 -1.47 0.34 2.64
CA VAL A 47 -2.65 -0.18 1.93
C VAL A 47 -2.63 -1.69 1.98
N ILE A 48 -3.80 -2.30 1.89
CA ILE A 48 -3.92 -3.74 1.70
C ILE A 48 -4.33 -4.01 0.26
N VAL A 49 -3.74 -5.04 -0.33
CA VAL A 49 -4.12 -5.58 -1.63
C VAL A 49 -4.63 -7.01 -1.43
N LEU A 50 -5.80 -7.32 -1.97
CA LEU A 50 -6.30 -8.68 -2.09
C LEU A 50 -5.85 -9.26 -3.43
N ASP A 51 -4.84 -10.13 -3.38
CA ASP A 51 -4.24 -10.78 -4.54
C ASP A 51 -4.49 -12.29 -4.51
N LYS A 52 -5.51 -12.73 -5.25
CA LYS A 52 -5.89 -14.15 -5.33
C LYS A 52 -5.08 -14.92 -6.36
N PHE A 53 -4.35 -14.23 -7.24
CA PHE A 53 -3.73 -14.83 -8.42
C PHE A 53 -2.21 -14.69 -8.45
N GLY A 54 -1.62 -14.02 -7.46
CA GLY A 54 -0.17 -13.82 -7.36
C GLY A 54 0.35 -12.79 -8.36
N ASP A 55 -0.46 -11.78 -8.65
CA ASP A 55 -0.14 -10.67 -9.54
C ASP A 55 0.93 -9.74 -8.94
N ILE A 56 0.98 -9.60 -7.61
CA ILE A 56 1.92 -8.72 -6.91
C ILE A 56 3.26 -9.43 -6.71
N LYS A 57 4.34 -8.83 -7.21
CA LYS A 57 5.70 -9.35 -7.10
C LYS A 57 6.47 -8.67 -5.97
N PHE A 58 7.09 -9.46 -5.09
CA PHE A 58 7.75 -8.99 -3.87
C PHE A 58 9.12 -8.34 -4.05
N ASP A 59 9.68 -8.40 -5.25
CA ASP A 59 11.00 -7.91 -5.61
C ASP A 59 10.98 -6.60 -6.40
N GLN A 60 9.80 -6.05 -6.68
CA GLN A 60 9.64 -4.84 -7.48
C GLN A 60 8.48 -3.96 -7.02
N ILE A 61 8.45 -2.73 -7.55
CA ILE A 61 7.29 -1.85 -7.45
C ILE A 61 6.23 -2.36 -8.41
N ASN A 62 5.01 -2.52 -7.93
CA ASN A 62 3.88 -2.97 -8.74
C ASN A 62 2.96 -1.79 -9.02
N PHE A 63 2.52 -1.64 -10.26
CA PHE A 63 1.52 -0.64 -10.62
C PHE A 63 0.20 -1.33 -10.85
N ILE A 64 -0.81 -0.98 -10.05
CA ILE A 64 -2.09 -1.66 -10.08
C ILE A 64 -3.24 -0.68 -10.26
N LYS A 65 -4.30 -1.17 -10.89
CA LYS A 65 -5.64 -0.58 -10.87
C LYS A 65 -6.55 -1.49 -10.10
N GLY A 66 -7.34 -0.97 -9.17
CA GLY A 66 -8.25 -1.81 -8.39
C GLY A 66 -9.39 -1.04 -7.75
N LYS A 67 -10.45 -1.77 -7.42
CA LYS A 67 -11.55 -1.25 -6.62
C LYS A 67 -11.11 -1.05 -5.19
N LYS A 68 -11.53 0.06 -4.61
CA LYS A 68 -11.14 0.48 -3.27
C LYS A 68 -12.31 0.37 -2.31
N THR A 69 -12.00 -0.07 -1.10
CA THR A 69 -12.82 0.08 0.11
C THR A 69 -11.91 0.48 1.28
N PHE A 70 -12.47 0.66 2.46
CA PHE A 70 -11.73 0.88 3.69
C PHE A 70 -12.02 -0.22 4.71
N ILE A 71 -10.97 -0.70 5.36
CA ILE A 71 -11.05 -1.69 6.43
C ILE A 71 -10.42 -1.13 7.70
N ASP A 72 -10.88 -1.65 8.85
CA ASP A 72 -10.32 -1.25 10.14
C ASP A 72 -8.98 -1.97 10.36
N ALA A 73 -8.03 -1.26 10.94
CA ALA A 73 -6.68 -1.76 11.13
C ALA A 73 -6.03 -1.21 12.40
N VAL A 74 -5.17 -2.02 13.01
CA VAL A 74 -4.38 -1.70 14.21
C VAL A 74 -2.90 -2.04 13.97
N GLY A 75 -1.99 -1.36 14.66
CA GLY A 75 -0.55 -1.59 14.50
C GLY A 75 0.13 -0.73 13.41
N ILE A 76 -0.57 0.26 12.85
CA ILE A 76 -0.10 1.05 11.71
C ILE A 76 1.12 1.93 12.06
N GLU A 77 1.12 2.55 13.24
CA GLU A 77 2.26 3.39 13.66
C GLU A 77 3.51 2.55 13.92
N GLU A 78 3.34 1.35 14.48
CA GLU A 78 4.42 0.39 14.72
C GLU A 78 5.07 -0.05 13.40
N ASP A 79 4.26 -0.30 12.38
CA ASP A 79 4.75 -0.68 11.07
C ASP A 79 5.44 0.47 10.36
N PHE A 80 4.89 1.69 10.42
CA PHE A 80 5.60 2.87 9.94
C PHE A 80 6.94 3.07 10.65
N LYS A 81 7.02 2.83 11.96
CA LYS A 81 8.28 2.91 12.71
C LYS A 81 9.30 1.90 12.18
N LYS A 82 8.91 0.65 11.95
CA LYS A 82 9.79 -0.38 11.37
C LYS A 82 10.26 0.00 9.98
N ILE A 83 9.35 0.45 9.11
CA ILE A 83 9.66 0.89 7.74
C ILE A 83 10.61 2.10 7.75
N SER A 84 10.41 3.05 8.67
CA SER A 84 11.23 4.26 8.78
C SER A 84 12.70 3.99 9.16
N ASN A 85 12.98 2.82 9.73
CA ASN A 85 14.36 2.38 10.00
C ASN A 85 15.07 1.86 8.74
N VAL A 86 14.33 1.59 7.66
CA VAL A 86 14.84 1.04 6.40
C VAL A 86 14.87 2.11 5.32
N ILE A 87 13.82 2.92 5.22
CA ILE A 87 13.72 4.01 4.24
C ILE A 87 13.28 5.30 4.91
N LYS A 88 13.63 6.43 4.31
CA LYS A 88 13.18 7.74 4.78
C LYS A 88 11.69 7.93 4.47
N LEU A 89 10.90 8.29 5.47
CA LEU A 89 9.49 8.65 5.30
C LEU A 89 9.30 10.12 5.71
N ASP A 90 9.05 11.03 4.76
CA ASP A 90 8.93 12.46 5.09
C ASP A 90 7.63 12.79 5.82
N LYS A 91 6.54 12.10 5.46
CA LYS A 91 5.21 12.21 6.07
C LYS A 91 4.55 10.84 6.06
N ILE A 92 3.78 10.55 7.10
CA ILE A 92 2.99 9.31 7.21
C ILE A 92 1.50 9.64 7.30
N ALA A 93 0.66 8.84 6.66
CA ALA A 93 -0.78 8.91 6.79
C ALA A 93 -1.21 8.14 8.05
N ARG A 94 -1.54 8.89 9.11
CA ARG A 94 -2.05 8.32 10.36
C ARG A 94 -3.53 8.08 10.24
N MET A 95 -3.94 6.83 10.05
CA MET A 95 -5.33 6.44 9.88
C MET A 95 -5.62 5.19 10.71
N PHE A 96 -6.83 5.07 11.27
CA PHE A 96 -7.30 3.82 11.88
C PHE A 96 -8.00 2.89 10.87
N ARG A 97 -8.13 3.37 9.63
CA ARG A 97 -8.67 2.64 8.50
C ARG A 97 -7.69 2.71 7.35
N VAL A 98 -7.38 1.56 6.76
CA VAL A 98 -6.51 1.48 5.60
C VAL A 98 -7.32 1.18 4.34
N PRO A 99 -6.92 1.70 3.17
CA PRO A 99 -7.48 1.27 1.91
C PRO A 99 -7.24 -0.22 1.69
N LEU A 100 -8.29 -0.92 1.30
CA LEU A 100 -8.21 -2.27 0.75
C LEU A 100 -8.52 -2.19 -0.75
N TYR A 101 -7.61 -2.71 -1.57
CA TYR A 101 -7.76 -2.84 -3.01
C TYR A 101 -8.06 -4.29 -3.39
N PHE A 102 -9.05 -4.50 -4.25
CA PHE A 102 -9.47 -5.81 -4.75
C PHE A 102 -9.91 -5.69 -6.21
N ASP A 103 -10.15 -6.84 -6.86
CA ASP A 103 -10.34 -6.94 -8.32
C ASP A 103 -9.20 -6.22 -9.06
N ILE A 104 -7.96 -6.44 -8.60
CA ILE A 104 -6.80 -5.72 -9.08
C ILE A 104 -6.37 -6.19 -10.48
N LYS A 105 -5.69 -5.31 -11.21
CA LYS A 105 -5.00 -5.59 -12.46
C LYS A 105 -3.64 -4.90 -12.47
N GLN A 106 -2.60 -5.60 -12.91
CA GLN A 106 -1.30 -4.99 -13.21
C GLN A 106 -1.42 -4.04 -14.40
N ILE A 107 -0.73 -2.90 -14.32
CA ILE A 107 -0.70 -1.88 -15.37
C ILE A 107 0.74 -1.68 -15.84
N SER A 108 0.97 -1.79 -17.15
CA SER A 108 2.30 -1.54 -17.73
C SER A 108 2.58 -0.05 -17.97
N ASN A 109 1.54 0.75 -18.19
CA ASN A 109 1.62 2.19 -18.47
C ASN A 109 0.72 2.96 -17.47
N PRO A 110 1.15 3.14 -16.22
CA PRO A 110 0.34 3.80 -15.19
C PRO A 110 0.14 5.29 -15.50
N ASP A 111 -1.05 5.84 -15.23
CA ASP A 111 -1.29 7.28 -15.37
C ASP A 111 -0.61 8.04 -14.23
N THR A 112 0.45 8.79 -14.57
CA THR A 112 1.23 9.58 -13.60
C THR A 112 0.44 10.76 -13.03
N ASN A 113 -0.74 11.08 -13.59
CA ASN A 113 -1.65 12.04 -12.97
C ASN A 113 -2.42 11.44 -11.79
N GLN A 114 -2.43 10.12 -11.61
CA GLN A 114 -3.09 9.50 -10.46
C GLN A 114 -2.26 9.74 -9.20
N ARG A 115 -2.87 10.27 -8.14
CA ARG A 115 -2.18 10.64 -6.89
C ARG A 115 -1.38 9.50 -6.26
N GLY A 116 -1.88 8.26 -6.38
CA GLY A 116 -1.21 7.05 -5.87
C GLY A 116 -0.02 6.58 -6.72
N VAL A 117 0.11 7.08 -7.95
CA VAL A 117 1.27 6.86 -8.83
C VAL A 117 2.22 8.04 -8.69
N ARG A 118 1.71 9.27 -8.78
CA ARG A 118 2.50 10.51 -8.70
C ARG A 118 3.27 10.64 -7.39
N GLY A 119 2.66 10.24 -6.27
CA GLY A 119 3.32 10.27 -4.97
C GLY A 119 4.61 9.43 -4.92
N LEU A 120 4.66 8.30 -5.66
CA LEU A 120 5.89 7.52 -5.79
C LEU A 120 6.94 8.27 -6.61
N TYR A 121 6.56 8.84 -7.77
CA TYR A 121 7.50 9.61 -8.59
C TYR A 121 8.05 10.82 -7.82
N ASN A 122 7.22 11.51 -7.05
CA ASN A 122 7.63 12.58 -6.15
C ASN A 122 8.62 12.10 -5.09
N TYR A 123 8.43 10.89 -4.54
CA TYR A 123 9.36 10.28 -3.61
C TYR A 123 10.71 9.98 -4.27
N LEU A 124 10.69 9.29 -5.41
CA LEU A 124 11.89 8.89 -6.15
C LEU A 124 12.68 10.09 -6.67
N ASN A 125 12.02 11.19 -7.02
CA ASN A 125 12.70 12.42 -7.42
C ASN A 125 13.58 13.02 -6.31
N VAL A 126 13.27 12.74 -5.04
CA VAL A 126 14.03 13.26 -3.89
C VAL A 126 14.99 12.24 -3.31
N HIS A 127 14.55 10.99 -3.13
CA HIS A 127 15.34 9.95 -2.48
C HIS A 127 16.04 9.01 -3.46
N LYS A 128 15.86 9.23 -4.78
CA LYS A 128 16.47 8.54 -5.93
C LYS A 128 16.09 7.08 -6.12
N GLU A 129 16.11 6.27 -5.06
CA GLU A 129 15.80 4.84 -5.15
C GLU A 129 15.17 4.30 -3.85
N ILE A 130 14.55 3.12 -3.98
CA ILE A 130 14.02 2.34 -2.86
C ILE A 130 14.62 0.94 -2.97
N GLU A 131 15.38 0.52 -1.96
CA GLU A 131 15.89 -0.85 -1.87
C GLU A 131 14.77 -1.81 -1.40
N ILE A 132 13.96 -2.29 -2.34
CA ILE A 132 12.76 -3.11 -2.07
C ILE A 132 13.10 -4.39 -1.30
N SER A 133 14.26 -5.00 -1.57
CA SER A 133 14.73 -6.19 -0.86
C SER A 133 14.83 -6.00 0.66
N LYS A 134 15.09 -4.77 1.13
CA LYS A 134 15.17 -4.45 2.57
C LYS A 134 13.80 -4.23 3.21
N LEU A 135 12.75 -3.99 2.41
CA LEU A 135 11.39 -3.77 2.89
C LEU A 135 10.59 -5.07 3.02
N LYS A 136 10.99 -6.12 2.31
CA LYS A 136 10.35 -7.43 2.39
C LYS A 136 10.39 -7.96 3.83
N ASN A 137 9.22 -8.30 4.35
CA ASN A 137 9.00 -8.83 5.70
C ASN A 137 9.50 -7.92 6.83
N VAL A 138 9.67 -6.61 6.57
CA VAL A 138 10.01 -5.63 7.62
C VAL A 138 8.86 -5.46 8.63
N VAL A 139 7.65 -5.84 8.23
CA VAL A 139 6.42 -5.87 9.03
C VAL A 139 5.78 -7.25 8.92
N SER A 140 4.71 -7.48 9.68
CA SER A 140 3.94 -8.73 9.68
C SER A 140 2.45 -8.42 9.58
N LEU A 141 1.73 -9.10 8.69
CA LEU A 141 0.29 -8.93 8.49
C LEU A 141 -0.51 -10.04 9.20
N ASP A 142 -1.53 -9.64 9.95
CA ASP A 142 -2.50 -10.53 10.61
C ASP A 142 -3.92 -10.18 10.14
N VAL A 143 -4.74 -11.19 9.84
CA VAL A 143 -6.07 -11.02 9.25
C VAL A 143 -7.13 -11.65 10.14
N GLU A 144 -8.01 -10.83 10.71
CA GLU A 144 -9.20 -11.29 11.41
C GLU A 144 -10.38 -11.35 10.43
N GLU A 145 -10.79 -12.56 10.08
CA GLU A 145 -12.03 -12.81 9.33
C GLU A 145 -13.24 -12.77 10.27
N PRO A 146 -14.40 -12.27 9.80
CA PRO A 146 -15.62 -12.33 10.59
C PRO A 146 -16.08 -13.79 10.74
N ILE A 147 -16.32 -14.21 11.99
CA ILE A 147 -16.99 -15.47 12.35
C ILE A 147 -18.46 -15.41 11.89
#